data_AF-A0A370ED81-F1
#
_entry.id   AF-A0A370ED81-F1
#
_cell.length_a   1.000
_cell.length_b   1.000
_cell.length_c   1.000
_cell.angle_alpha   90.00
_cell.angle_beta   90.00
_cell.angle_gamma   90.00
#
_symmetry.space_group_name_H-M   'P 1'
#
loop_
_entity.id
_entity.type
_entity.pdbx_description
1 polymer ?
#
loop_
_entity_poly.entity_id
_entity_poly.type
_entity_poly.pdbx_seq_one_letter_code
_entity_poly.pdbx_strand_id
1 'polypeptide(L)'
;MRTSLLKSLALIGFFAATSCGTSEDGSSSIGNGSNGNASSNLGGSYNIISMVSNISVDLNNDGVTSNDLFTEIDPEVFNTQIPELEIKPVVVNNQLENMMSFYLPHSNVTIESPTSTGSVRFSKTGLGYVYEFDSNTQTISIEDSTTPGSQPGIYGHIESIEVYGANGLKAIFTKYYYDFSAPAGWKLLTVTCIYRRT
;
A
#
# COMPACT_ATOMS: atom_id res chain seq x y z
N MET A 1 -45.54 -17.84 -3.21
CA MET A 1 -45.76 -19.31 -3.32
C MET A 1 -44.42 -19.95 -3.68
N ARG A 2 -43.97 -20.91 -2.86
CA ARG A 2 -42.92 -21.92 -3.10
C ARG A 2 -41.45 -21.43 -3.15
N THR A 3 -40.74 -21.43 -2.01
CA THR A 3 -39.89 -22.54 -1.44
C THR A 3 -38.49 -22.57 -2.07
N SER A 4 -37.46 -22.10 -1.37
CA SER A 4 -36.60 -22.85 -0.42
C SER A 4 -35.63 -23.81 -1.11
N LEU A 5 -34.34 -23.65 -0.83
CA LEU A 5 -33.41 -24.76 -0.59
C LEU A 5 -32.20 -24.24 0.21
N LEU A 6 -32.34 -24.32 1.54
CA LEU A 6 -31.21 -24.51 2.47
C LEU A 6 -30.49 -25.82 2.09
N LYS A 7 -29.15 -25.82 2.16
CA LYS A 7 -28.37 -27.03 2.43
C LYS A 7 -27.59 -26.82 3.72
N SER A 8 -27.75 -27.81 4.60
CA SER A 8 -27.16 -27.93 5.93
C SER A 8 -26.22 -29.15 5.95
N LEU A 9 -25.56 -29.31 7.10
CA LEU A 9 -24.61 -30.34 7.58
C LEU A 9 -23.13 -30.06 7.24
N ALA A 10 -22.27 -29.66 8.19
CA ALA A 10 -21.88 -30.19 9.51
C ALA A 10 -20.66 -31.11 9.43
N LEU A 11 -19.59 -30.76 10.13
CA LEU A 11 -18.74 -31.74 10.79
C LEU A 11 -18.20 -31.19 12.12
N ILE A 12 -18.36 -32.05 13.12
CA ILE A 12 -18.02 -31.90 14.54
C ILE A 12 -16.52 -32.18 14.73
N GLY A 13 -15.88 -31.42 15.61
CA GLY A 13 -14.55 -31.71 16.12
C GLY A 13 -14.42 -31.23 17.57
N PHE A 14 -14.81 -32.08 18.51
CA PHE A 14 -14.52 -31.94 19.94
C PHE A 14 -13.06 -32.34 20.20
N PHE A 15 -12.30 -31.51 20.90
CA PHE A 15 -11.24 -31.98 21.78
C PHE A 15 -11.35 -31.26 23.12
N ALA A 16 -11.70 -32.03 24.14
CA ALA A 16 -11.54 -31.66 25.54
C ALA A 16 -10.13 -32.07 25.97
N ALA A 17 -9.45 -31.18 26.69
CA ALA A 17 -8.39 -31.56 27.61
C ALA A 17 -8.56 -30.72 28.89
N THR A 18 -9.06 -31.39 29.93
CA THR A 18 -8.97 -30.97 31.32
C THR A 18 -7.53 -31.16 31.79
N SER A 19 -6.95 -30.11 32.38
CA SER A 19 -5.84 -30.23 33.31
C SER A 19 -6.07 -29.22 34.44
N CYS A 20 -6.59 -29.74 35.55
CA CYS A 20 -6.68 -29.06 36.83
C CYS A 20 -5.33 -29.19 37.53
N GLY A 21 -4.78 -28.06 37.99
CA GLY A 21 -3.59 -28.01 38.82
C GLY A 21 -3.59 -26.72 39.63
N THR A 22 -4.25 -26.75 40.78
CA THR A 22 -4.17 -25.71 41.81
C THR A 22 -2.94 -25.92 42.66
N SER A 23 -2.09 -24.90 42.75
CA SER A 23 -1.28 -24.61 43.93
C SER A 23 -1.09 -23.10 44.00
N GLU A 24 -1.72 -22.51 45.01
CA GLU A 24 -1.52 -21.14 45.46
C GLU A 24 -0.07 -21.02 45.98
N ASP A 25 0.63 -19.95 45.58
CA ASP A 25 1.55 -19.24 46.46
C ASP A 25 1.73 -17.81 45.93
N GLY A 26 1.42 -16.85 46.81
CA GLY A 26 1.48 -15.43 46.51
C GLY A 26 2.92 -14.92 46.45
N SER A 27 3.22 -14.16 45.41
CA SER A 27 4.23 -13.11 45.45
C SER A 27 3.91 -12.06 44.41
N SER A 28 3.73 -10.83 44.88
CA SER A 28 3.48 -9.63 44.11
C SER A 28 4.67 -9.31 43.20
N SER A 29 4.43 -9.29 41.88
CA SER A 29 5.20 -8.45 40.98
C SER A 29 4.25 -7.79 39.99
N ILE A 30 4.25 -6.45 39.99
CA ILE A 30 3.65 -5.61 38.97
C ILE A 30 4.46 -5.85 37.69
N GLY A 31 4.09 -6.91 36.96
CA GLY A 31 4.57 -7.20 35.63
C GLY A 31 3.64 -6.51 34.65
N ASN A 32 4.10 -5.37 34.13
CA ASN A 32 3.47 -4.64 33.05
C ASN A 32 3.09 -5.63 31.93
N GLY A 33 1.80 -5.85 31.74
CA GLY A 33 1.23 -6.70 30.71
C GLY A 33 1.53 -6.11 29.34
N SER A 34 2.75 -6.33 28.87
CA SER A 34 3.05 -6.36 27.46
C SER A 34 2.20 -7.47 26.89
N ASN A 35 1.00 -7.12 26.41
CA ASN A 35 0.34 -7.86 25.36
C ASN A 35 1.35 -7.90 24.21
N GLY A 36 2.17 -8.95 24.20
CA GLY A 36 2.96 -9.36 23.06
C GLY A 36 2.00 -9.73 21.95
N ASN A 37 1.42 -8.71 21.32
CA ASN A 37 0.84 -8.84 20.00
C ASN A 37 1.95 -9.43 19.14
N ALA A 38 1.67 -10.58 18.53
CA ALA A 38 2.50 -11.16 17.51
C ALA A 38 2.64 -10.11 16.40
N SER A 39 3.70 -9.31 16.51
CA SER A 39 4.11 -8.36 15.49
C SER A 39 4.38 -9.20 14.25
N SER A 40 3.46 -9.19 13.30
CA SER A 40 3.94 -9.22 11.92
C SER A 40 4.90 -8.04 11.86
N ASN A 41 6.17 -8.35 11.70
CA ASN A 41 7.17 -7.31 11.63
C ASN A 41 6.99 -6.69 10.25
N LEU A 42 5.98 -5.83 10.04
CA LEU A 42 5.76 -5.03 8.82
C LEU A 42 6.67 -3.79 8.80
N GLY A 43 7.23 -3.41 9.94
CA GLY A 43 8.16 -2.30 10.06
C GLY A 43 9.39 -2.47 9.17
N GLY A 44 9.80 -1.39 8.51
CA GLY A 44 11.00 -1.38 7.68
C GLY A 44 10.88 -0.52 6.42
N SER A 45 11.94 -0.60 5.62
CA SER A 45 12.03 0.05 4.31
C SER A 45 11.77 -0.97 3.21
N TYR A 46 11.10 -0.52 2.16
CA TYR A 46 10.71 -1.35 1.02
C TYR A 46 10.98 -0.62 -0.28
N ASN A 47 11.42 -1.39 -1.26
CA ASN A 47 11.58 -0.92 -2.63
C ASN A 47 10.48 -1.47 -3.52
N ILE A 48 10.06 -0.68 -4.52
CA ILE A 48 9.17 -1.17 -5.58
C ILE A 48 9.99 -2.08 -6.49
N ILE A 49 9.45 -3.27 -6.78
CA ILE A 49 10.08 -4.25 -7.69
C ILE A 49 9.23 -4.55 -8.92
N SER A 50 8.00 -4.03 -8.94
CA SER A 50 7.07 -4.08 -10.06
C SER A 50 6.05 -2.96 -9.89
N MET A 51 5.78 -2.22 -10.96
CA MET A 51 4.84 -1.09 -10.97
C MET A 51 4.05 -1.10 -12.28
N VAL A 52 2.83 -1.63 -12.24
CA VAL A 52 2.05 -1.92 -13.46
C VAL A 52 0.75 -1.14 -13.48
N SER A 53 0.52 -0.34 -14.52
CA SER A 53 -0.75 0.37 -14.75
C SER A 53 -1.81 -0.52 -15.39
N ASN A 54 -3.07 -0.21 -15.15
CA ASN A 54 -4.22 -0.88 -15.75
C ASN A 54 -4.36 -0.65 -17.27
N ILE A 55 -3.74 0.40 -17.81
CA ILE A 55 -3.74 0.75 -19.24
C ILE A 55 -2.32 1.11 -19.69
N SER A 56 -1.99 0.84 -20.96
CA SER A 56 -0.71 1.26 -21.53
C SER A 56 -0.70 2.77 -21.72
N VAL A 57 0.42 3.41 -21.38
CA VAL A 57 0.63 4.86 -21.42
C VAL A 57 2.02 5.17 -21.97
N ASP A 58 2.21 6.36 -22.54
CA ASP A 58 3.50 6.94 -22.90
C ASP A 58 3.75 8.11 -21.95
N LEU A 59 4.46 7.87 -20.85
CA LEU A 59 4.69 8.92 -19.86
C LEU A 59 5.95 9.72 -20.13
N ASN A 60 6.93 9.13 -20.82
CA ASN A 60 8.25 9.73 -21.07
C ASN A 60 8.34 10.46 -22.43
N ASN A 61 7.27 10.44 -23.23
CA ASN A 61 7.16 11.04 -24.56
C ASN A 61 8.14 10.45 -25.59
N ASP A 62 8.41 9.15 -25.53
CA ASP A 62 9.25 8.44 -26.50
C ASP A 62 8.46 7.79 -27.65
N GLY A 63 7.13 7.87 -27.61
CA GLY A 63 6.22 7.32 -28.61
C GLY A 63 5.92 5.82 -28.45
N VAL A 64 6.44 5.17 -27.41
CA VAL A 64 6.15 3.78 -27.04
C VAL A 64 5.23 3.78 -25.84
N THR A 65 4.16 2.98 -25.88
CA THR A 65 3.26 2.83 -24.72
C THR A 65 3.55 1.52 -23.99
N SER A 66 3.48 1.56 -22.66
CA SER A 66 3.69 0.40 -21.80
C SER A 66 2.74 0.40 -20.60
N ASN A 67 2.43 -0.80 -20.10
CA ASN A 67 1.81 -0.96 -18.78
C ASN A 67 2.86 -1.04 -17.67
N ASP A 68 4.11 -1.35 -18.00
CA ASP A 68 5.21 -1.42 -17.04
C ASP A 68 5.78 -0.02 -16.83
N LEU A 69 5.43 0.61 -15.71
CA LEU A 69 5.82 2.00 -15.45
C LEU A 69 7.32 2.17 -15.19
N PHE A 70 8.09 1.09 -15.04
CA PHE A 70 9.55 1.19 -15.02
C PHE A 70 10.16 1.52 -16.38
N THR A 71 9.46 1.27 -17.50
CA THR A 71 9.89 1.74 -18.81
C THR A 71 9.52 3.21 -19.06
N GLU A 72 8.49 3.68 -18.35
CA GLU A 72 7.87 5.00 -18.55
C GLU A 72 8.42 6.09 -17.60
N ILE A 73 9.10 5.69 -16.52
CA ILE A 73 9.56 6.59 -15.46
C ILE A 73 11.07 6.47 -15.32
N ASP A 74 11.75 7.61 -15.21
CA ASP A 74 13.20 7.68 -15.07
C ASP A 74 13.71 6.71 -13.97
N PRO A 75 14.65 5.78 -14.27
CA PRO A 75 15.15 4.82 -13.29
C PRO A 75 15.78 5.47 -12.05
N GLU A 76 16.30 6.70 -12.20
CA GLU A 76 16.84 7.50 -11.09
C GLU A 76 15.79 7.79 -10.01
N VAL A 77 14.50 7.78 -10.35
CA VAL A 77 13.41 7.92 -9.37
C VAL A 77 13.38 6.73 -8.43
N PHE A 78 13.73 5.52 -8.86
CA PHE A 78 13.67 4.32 -8.02
C PHE A 78 15.03 3.96 -7.39
N ASN A 79 16.11 4.56 -7.89
CA ASN A 79 17.46 4.30 -7.40
C ASN A 79 17.96 5.42 -6.47
N THR A 80 17.17 5.78 -5.47
CA THR A 80 17.54 6.79 -4.47
C THR A 80 17.78 6.16 -3.10
N GLN A 81 18.42 6.90 -2.20
CA GLN A 81 18.61 6.46 -0.80
C GLN A 81 17.31 6.44 0.01
N ILE A 82 16.22 7.02 -0.52
CA ILE A 82 14.91 7.06 0.12
C ILE A 82 14.14 5.83 -0.36
N PRO A 83 13.63 4.95 0.51
CA PRO A 83 12.82 3.81 0.06
C PRO A 83 11.52 4.27 -0.59
N GLU A 84 10.91 3.45 -1.43
CA GLU A 84 9.58 3.76 -2.00
C GLU A 84 8.44 3.54 -1.00
N LEU A 85 8.66 2.79 0.07
CA LEU A 85 7.74 2.66 1.19
C LEU A 85 8.52 2.51 2.51
N GLU A 86 8.15 3.30 3.51
CA GLU A 86 8.66 3.20 4.87
C GLU A 86 7.51 2.95 5.84
N ILE A 87 7.63 1.90 6.67
CA ILE A 87 6.66 1.58 7.71
C ILE A 87 7.35 1.74 9.06
N LYS A 88 6.93 2.74 9.83
CA LYS A 88 7.47 2.98 11.17
C LYS A 88 6.49 3.74 12.07
N PRO A 89 6.63 3.61 13.40
CA PRO A 89 5.93 4.49 14.33
C PRO A 89 6.40 5.95 14.18
N VAL A 90 5.47 6.89 14.23
CA VAL A 90 5.72 8.34 14.21
C VAL A 90 4.90 9.02 15.30
N VAL A 91 5.34 10.18 15.77
CA VAL A 91 4.58 10.95 16.77
C VAL A 91 3.69 11.96 16.07
N VAL A 92 2.37 11.81 16.20
CA VAL A 92 1.35 12.74 15.68
C VAL A 92 0.55 13.27 16.87
N ASN A 93 0.49 14.59 17.05
CA ASN A 93 -0.26 15.22 18.15
C ASN A 93 0.06 14.63 19.55
N ASN A 94 1.33 14.36 19.83
CA ASN A 94 1.83 13.73 21.07
C ASN A 94 1.37 12.27 21.30
N GLN A 95 0.81 11.60 20.28
CA GLN A 95 0.51 10.17 20.30
C GLN A 95 1.44 9.43 19.34
N LEU A 96 1.78 8.18 19.67
CA LEU A 96 2.59 7.33 18.81
C LEU A 96 1.67 6.55 17.87
N GLU A 97 1.76 6.84 16.58
CA GLU A 97 0.94 6.23 15.53
C GLU A 97 1.78 5.36 14.61
N ASN A 98 1.24 4.22 14.19
CA ASN A 98 1.88 3.38 13.18
C ASN A 98 1.57 3.95 11.79
N MET A 99 2.61 4.37 11.05
CA MET A 99 2.43 5.03 9.76
C MET A 99 3.12 4.26 8.63
N MET A 100 2.44 4.20 7.48
CA MET A 100 3.00 3.83 6.19
C MET A 100 3.21 5.09 5.35
N SER A 101 4.45 5.31 4.93
CA SER A 101 4.84 6.44 4.08
C SER A 101 5.21 5.93 2.70
N PHE A 102 4.36 6.18 1.71
CA PHE A 102 4.58 5.81 0.31
C PHE A 102 5.26 6.97 -0.42
N TYR A 103 6.34 6.70 -1.13
CA TYR A 103 7.05 7.69 -1.94
C TYR A 103 6.87 7.35 -3.42
N LEU A 104 5.79 7.85 -4.00
CA LEU A 104 5.40 7.53 -5.37
C LEU A 104 5.96 8.55 -6.38
N PRO A 105 6.26 8.14 -7.63
CA PRO A 105 6.61 9.05 -8.69
C PRO A 105 5.52 10.11 -8.93
N HIS A 106 5.91 11.36 -9.06
CA HIS A 106 5.07 12.49 -9.42
C HIS A 106 5.62 13.15 -10.69
N SER A 107 4.77 13.32 -11.69
CA SER A 107 5.12 13.91 -12.98
C SER A 107 5.11 15.43 -12.91
N ASN A 108 6.27 16.04 -13.16
CA ASN A 108 6.43 17.46 -13.37
C ASN A 108 6.46 17.70 -14.89
N VAL A 109 5.29 18.05 -15.44
CA VAL A 109 5.10 18.18 -16.88
C VAL A 109 5.29 19.62 -17.29
N THR A 110 6.12 19.85 -18.30
CA THR A 110 6.26 21.14 -18.97
C THR A 110 5.65 21.04 -20.36
N ILE A 111 4.51 21.69 -20.56
CA ILE A 111 3.84 21.78 -21.87
C ILE A 111 4.20 23.13 -22.48
N GLU A 112 5.03 23.13 -23.52
CA GLU A 112 5.42 24.37 -24.20
C GLU A 112 4.79 24.48 -25.59
N SER A 113 3.78 25.35 -25.72
CA SER A 113 3.45 26.08 -26.97
C SER A 113 3.13 25.24 -28.24
N PRO A 114 2.77 25.86 -29.39
CA PRO A 114 2.29 25.13 -30.57
C PRO A 114 3.31 24.22 -31.28
N THR A 115 4.59 24.25 -30.89
CA THR A 115 5.69 23.57 -31.61
C THR A 115 6.54 22.64 -30.75
N SER A 116 6.27 22.51 -29.45
CA SER A 116 6.99 21.54 -28.59
C SER A 116 6.06 20.39 -28.20
N THR A 117 6.64 19.19 -28.17
CA THR A 117 5.96 17.95 -27.80
C THR A 117 5.76 17.82 -26.29
N GLY A 118 6.18 18.81 -25.50
CA GLY A 118 6.21 18.77 -24.05
C GLY A 118 7.34 17.88 -23.51
N SER A 119 7.66 18.05 -22.23
CA SER A 119 8.63 17.21 -21.51
C SER A 119 8.10 16.88 -20.12
N VAL A 120 8.62 15.79 -19.54
CA VAL A 120 8.31 15.39 -18.17
C VAL A 120 9.60 15.18 -17.39
N ARG A 121 9.54 15.44 -16.08
CA ARG A 121 10.50 14.96 -15.10
C ARG A 121 9.76 14.35 -13.94
N PHE A 122 10.29 13.26 -13.40
CA PHE A 122 9.69 12.63 -12.23
C PHE A 122 10.42 13.00 -10.94
N SER A 123 9.66 13.18 -9.87
CA SER A 123 10.18 13.33 -8.51
C SER A 123 9.43 12.39 -7.56
N LYS A 124 10.05 12.01 -6.44
CA LYS A 124 9.34 11.28 -5.38
C LYS A 124 8.46 12.24 -4.59
N THR A 125 7.23 11.84 -4.29
CA THR A 125 6.37 12.55 -3.34
C THR A 125 5.76 11.60 -2.34
N GLY A 126 5.76 12.03 -1.07
CA GLY A 126 5.29 11.25 0.07
C GLY A 126 3.77 11.32 0.26
N LEU A 127 3.16 10.17 0.52
CA LEU A 127 1.79 9.99 1.03
C LEU A 127 1.87 9.18 2.33
N GLY A 128 1.35 9.71 3.43
CA GLY A 128 1.35 9.05 4.73
C GLY A 128 -0.04 8.56 5.12
N TYR A 129 -0.13 7.33 5.63
CA TYR A 129 -1.36 6.74 6.15
C TYR A 129 -1.10 6.14 7.53
N VAL A 130 -1.96 6.43 8.50
CA VAL A 130 -2.07 5.61 9.71
C VAL A 130 -2.65 4.26 9.29
N TYR A 131 -2.21 3.17 9.92
CA TYR A 131 -2.71 1.85 9.59
C TYR A 131 -2.93 0.97 10.81
N GLU A 132 -3.84 0.02 10.65
CA GLU A 132 -4.04 -1.12 11.54
C GLU A 132 -3.71 -2.42 10.79
N PHE A 133 -3.12 -3.38 11.50
CA PHE A 133 -2.83 -4.69 10.96
C PHE A 133 -3.45 -5.78 11.83
N ASP A 134 -4.27 -6.63 11.21
CA ASP A 134 -4.82 -7.82 11.85
C ASP A 134 -3.94 -9.03 11.51
N SER A 135 -3.23 -9.52 12.53
CA SER A 135 -2.33 -10.67 12.40
C SER A 135 -3.03 -12.00 12.11
N ASN A 136 -4.31 -12.14 12.44
CA ASN A 136 -5.05 -13.38 12.23
C ASN A 136 -5.47 -13.54 10.77
N THR A 137 -5.90 -12.43 10.16
CA THR A 137 -6.36 -12.38 8.76
C THR A 137 -5.27 -11.94 7.80
N GLN A 138 -4.14 -11.42 8.30
CA GLN A 138 -3.08 -10.76 7.53
C GLN A 138 -3.58 -9.57 6.71
N THR A 139 -4.64 -8.90 7.20
CA THR A 139 -5.22 -7.73 6.53
C THR A 139 -4.64 -6.43 7.08
N ILE A 140 -4.38 -5.49 6.18
CA ILE A 140 -3.97 -4.14 6.51
C ILE A 140 -5.14 -3.21 6.21
N SER A 141 -5.55 -2.44 7.21
CA SER A 141 -6.52 -1.36 7.07
C SER A 141 -5.78 -0.04 7.15
N ILE A 142 -5.89 0.79 6.12
CA ILE A 142 -5.36 2.16 6.14
C ILE A 142 -6.47 3.12 6.56
N GLU A 143 -6.16 4.02 7.47
CA GLU A 143 -7.07 5.11 7.82
C GLU A 143 -7.05 6.12 6.68
N ASP A 144 -8.14 6.15 5.92
CA ASP A 144 -8.32 7.14 4.89
C ASP A 144 -9.00 8.38 5.46
N SER A 145 -8.29 9.50 5.43
CA SER A 145 -8.85 10.81 5.77
C SER A 145 -9.61 11.45 4.60
N THR A 146 -9.56 10.86 3.41
CA THR A 146 -10.29 11.33 2.24
C THR A 146 -11.74 10.83 2.25
N THR A 147 -12.66 11.65 1.73
CA THR A 147 -14.07 11.24 1.66
C THR A 147 -14.21 10.13 0.59
N PRO A 148 -14.88 9.00 0.87
CA PRO A 148 -15.09 7.95 -0.13
C PRO A 148 -15.67 8.52 -1.43
N GLY A 149 -15.04 8.20 -2.56
CA GLY A 149 -15.44 8.70 -3.89
C GLY A 149 -14.83 10.07 -4.28
N SER A 150 -13.94 10.63 -3.46
CA SER A 150 -13.13 11.79 -3.84
C SER A 150 -12.16 11.41 -4.96
N GLN A 151 -11.95 12.32 -5.91
CA GLN A 151 -10.88 12.15 -6.89
C GLN A 151 -9.53 12.15 -6.17
N PRO A 152 -8.57 11.29 -6.57
CA PRO A 152 -7.25 11.32 -5.97
C PRO A 152 -6.64 12.70 -6.21
N GLY A 153 -6.05 13.27 -5.15
CA GLY A 153 -5.29 14.51 -5.27
C GLY A 153 -4.08 14.34 -6.20
N ILE A 154 -3.35 15.44 -6.43
CA ILE A 154 -2.17 15.46 -7.32
C ILE A 154 -1.07 14.44 -6.95
N TYR A 155 -1.11 13.92 -5.72
CA TYR A 155 -0.15 12.94 -5.21
C TYR A 155 -0.60 11.48 -5.36
N GLY A 156 -1.87 11.25 -5.70
CA GLY A 156 -2.50 9.93 -5.78
C GLY A 156 -3.24 9.55 -4.50
N HIS A 157 -3.69 8.30 -4.45
CA HIS A 157 -4.41 7.70 -3.33
C HIS A 157 -4.12 6.20 -3.27
N ILE A 158 -3.81 5.65 -2.09
CA ILE A 158 -3.64 4.21 -1.90
C ILE A 158 -5.03 3.59 -1.68
N GLU A 159 -5.47 2.73 -2.60
CA GLU A 159 -6.78 2.06 -2.54
C GLU A 159 -6.76 0.85 -1.60
N SER A 160 -5.67 0.10 -1.62
CA SER A 160 -5.51 -1.09 -0.79
C SER A 160 -4.06 -1.50 -0.67
N ILE A 161 -3.76 -2.23 0.40
CA ILE A 161 -2.48 -2.88 0.62
C ILE A 161 -2.69 -4.24 1.29
N GLU A 162 -1.96 -5.24 0.84
CA GLU A 162 -2.03 -6.60 1.36
C GLU A 162 -0.62 -7.20 1.51
N VAL A 163 -0.49 -8.15 2.43
CA VAL A 163 0.74 -8.95 2.58
C VAL A 163 0.94 -9.80 1.32
N TYR A 164 2.14 -9.74 0.75
CA TYR A 164 2.50 -10.47 -0.47
C TYR A 164 3.77 -11.30 -0.25
N GLY A 165 3.57 -12.58 0.06
CA GLY A 165 4.68 -13.47 0.44
C GLY A 165 5.31 -13.09 1.78
N ALA A 166 6.50 -13.63 2.07
CA ALA A 166 7.11 -13.49 3.40
C ALA A 166 7.67 -12.09 3.71
N ASN A 167 8.09 -11.34 2.69
CA ASN A 167 8.81 -10.05 2.84
C ASN A 167 8.31 -8.99 1.84
N GLY A 168 7.08 -9.13 1.36
CA GLY A 168 6.53 -8.28 0.32
C GLY A 168 5.18 -7.72 0.70
N LEU A 169 4.85 -6.61 0.05
CA LEU A 169 3.55 -5.98 0.13
C LEU A 169 3.08 -5.74 -1.30
N LYS A 170 1.79 -5.92 -1.55
CA LYS A 170 1.15 -5.51 -2.79
C LYS A 170 0.24 -4.35 -2.46
N ALA A 171 0.43 -3.22 -3.12
CA ALA A 171 -0.45 -2.07 -3.00
C ALA A 171 -1.10 -1.75 -4.33
N ILE A 172 -2.34 -1.30 -4.29
CA ILE A 172 -3.04 -0.71 -5.43
C ILE A 172 -3.22 0.77 -5.10
N PHE A 173 -2.83 1.64 -6.02
CA PHE A 173 -3.04 3.07 -5.87
C PHE A 173 -3.62 3.67 -7.14
N THR A 174 -4.33 4.79 -7.00
CA THR A 174 -4.84 5.58 -8.11
C THR A 174 -4.14 6.92 -8.19
N LYS A 175 -3.74 7.35 -9.39
CA LYS A 175 -3.07 8.64 -9.60
C LYS A 175 -3.22 9.13 -11.03
N TYR A 176 -3.33 10.46 -11.17
CA TYR A 176 -3.25 11.10 -12.48
C TYR A 176 -1.81 11.18 -12.98
N TYR A 177 -1.58 10.70 -14.19
CA TYR A 177 -0.35 10.90 -14.96
C TYR A 177 -0.70 11.56 -16.30
N TYR A 178 0.18 12.40 -16.82
CA TYR A 178 0.03 12.93 -18.17
C TYR A 178 0.58 11.91 -19.15
N ASP A 179 -0.28 11.46 -20.05
CA ASP A 179 0.06 10.52 -21.12
C ASP A 179 0.25 11.32 -22.42
N PHE A 180 1.42 11.18 -23.03
CA PHE A 180 1.77 11.84 -24.29
C PHE A 180 1.23 11.10 -25.52
N SER A 181 0.73 9.86 -25.36
CA SER A 181 0.11 9.12 -26.45
C SER A 181 -1.17 9.80 -26.94
N ALA A 182 -1.41 9.76 -28.26
CA ALA A 182 -2.54 10.46 -28.86
C ALA A 182 -3.91 9.80 -28.52
N PRO A 183 -4.92 10.56 -28.03
CA PRO A 183 -4.87 11.97 -27.68
C PRO A 183 -4.19 12.22 -26.32
N ALA A 184 -3.20 13.13 -26.32
CA ALA A 184 -2.42 13.44 -25.13
C ALA A 184 -3.29 14.09 -24.05
N GLY A 185 -3.02 13.75 -22.79
CA GLY A 185 -3.77 14.30 -21.66
C GLY A 185 -3.58 13.57 -20.34
N TRP A 186 -4.15 14.15 -19.28
CA TRP A 186 -4.17 13.53 -17.96
C TRP A 186 -5.07 12.30 -17.94
N LYS A 187 -4.51 11.16 -17.54
CA LYS A 187 -5.23 9.90 -17.36
C LYS A 187 -5.14 9.45 -15.90
N LEU A 188 -6.27 9.05 -15.34
CA LEU A 188 -6.31 8.39 -14.05
C LEU A 188 -5.86 6.93 -14.21
N LEU A 189 -4.72 6.58 -13.63
CA LEU A 189 -4.20 5.22 -13.66
C LEU A 189 -4.54 4.53 -12.35
N THR A 190 -4.95 3.27 -12.44
CA THR A 190 -4.88 2.31 -11.34
C THR A 190 -3.59 1.53 -11.49
N VAL A 191 -2.72 1.62 -10.49
CA VAL A 191 -1.38 1.05 -10.52
C VAL A 191 -1.24 -0.01 -9.44
N THR A 192 -0.80 -1.20 -9.83
CA THR A 192 -0.42 -2.26 -8.90
C THR A 192 1.08 -2.21 -8.67
N CYS A 193 1.48 -2.00 -7.43
CA CYS A 193 2.87 -2.06 -6.99
C CYS A 193 3.13 -3.33 -6.19
N ILE A 194 4.24 -4.00 -6.48
CA ILE A 194 4.82 -5.00 -5.60
C ILE A 194 6.04 -4.39 -4.93
N TYR A 195 6.03 -4.40 -3.61
CA TYR A 195 7.10 -3.93 -2.74
C TYR A 195 7.84 -5.13 -2.15
N ARG A 196 9.14 -4.96 -1.92
CA ARG A 196 9.98 -5.93 -1.22
C ARG A 196 10.84 -5.23 -0.18
N ARG A 197 10.87 -5.80 1.02
CA ARG A 197 11.70 -5.30 2.12
C ARG A 197 13.18 -5.33 1.74
N THR A 198 13.89 -4.28 2.12
CA THR A 198 15.36 -4.13 1.99
C THR A 198 16.09 -4.50 3.26
#